data_AF-A0A3P9CRZ5-F1
#
_entry.id   AF-A0A3P9CRZ5-F1
#
_cell.length_a   1.000
_cell.length_b   1.000
_cell.length_c   1.000
_cell.angle_alpha   90.00
_cell.angle_beta   90.00
_cell.angle_gamma   90.00
#
_symmetry.space_group_name_H-M   'P 1'
#
loop_
_entity.id
_entity.type
_entity.pdbx_description
1 polymer ?
#
loop_
_entity_poly.entity_id
_entity_poly.type
_entity_poly.pdbx_seq_one_letter_code
_entity_poly.pdbx_strand_id
1 'polypeptide(L)'
;HRTTSVLSKLLFALPNSPLQYPIQGYTVHPTQLILQPGGSLHLWCPPFGSGVTTTTCNNDLAAALQCSGFSNEKFGVQFAQFAQNSFYSVADDLSQVTIATKTFLRYEQLKVLLDSIRKFYSTIKVIVADDNFEPEHITGENIQHYIMPPAQGWFAGRNLAVSQVTTKYFLWVDDDFLFTEKTKIEKLVEVMEAVPELDVVGGSVKENQFYFSLIYEEGEETEGGCLYRKSNKKLHSVPGYPQCFLASGVVNFFLARTDAVQRVGFDPKLQRIAHSEFFMDGLGYLLVATCGDVSIDHQHVARSARYRKFRNPRKDDSEFKLQLHFFKNHLKCIKYG
;
A
#
# COMPACT_ATOMS: atom_id res chain seq x y z
N HIS A 1 -49.63 10.68 -26.54
CA HIS A 1 -48.86 9.50 -26.11
C HIS A 1 -47.43 9.91 -25.77
N ARG A 2 -47.06 9.96 -24.49
CA ARG A 2 -45.67 10.22 -24.06
C ARG A 2 -44.88 8.91 -24.21
N THR A 3 -43.99 8.85 -25.18
CA THR A 3 -43.00 7.76 -25.32
C THR A 3 -42.03 7.83 -24.15
N THR A 4 -41.98 6.77 -23.35
CA THR A 4 -41.00 6.59 -22.27
C THR A 4 -39.57 6.64 -22.84
N SER A 5 -38.74 7.53 -22.30
CA SER A 5 -37.33 7.68 -22.69
C SER A 5 -36.57 6.38 -22.48
N VAL A 6 -35.60 6.07 -23.35
CA VAL A 6 -34.68 4.91 -23.19
C VAL A 6 -33.93 4.97 -21.85
N LEU A 7 -33.84 6.16 -21.24
CA LEU A 7 -33.26 6.40 -19.91
C LEU A 7 -34.15 5.96 -18.73
N SER A 8 -35.40 5.54 -18.98
CA SER A 8 -36.32 5.04 -17.92
C SER A 8 -36.08 3.57 -17.57
N LYS A 9 -35.14 2.90 -18.25
CA LYS A 9 -34.90 1.47 -18.13
C LYS A 9 -33.89 1.24 -17.01
N LEU A 10 -34.36 0.69 -15.88
CA LEU A 10 -33.47 0.22 -14.81
C LEU A 10 -32.52 -0.85 -15.38
N LEU A 11 -31.22 -0.60 -15.26
CA LEU A 11 -30.17 -1.56 -15.58
C LEU A 11 -29.84 -2.34 -14.30
N PHE A 12 -30.09 -3.65 -14.33
CA PHE A 12 -29.67 -4.56 -13.26
C PHE A 12 -28.31 -5.14 -13.65
N ALA A 13 -27.27 -4.81 -12.89
CA ALA A 13 -25.97 -5.47 -13.01
C ALA A 13 -26.01 -6.79 -12.21
N LEU A 14 -25.45 -7.85 -12.78
CA LEU A 14 -25.22 -9.10 -12.04
C LEU A 14 -24.19 -8.87 -10.92
N PRO A 15 -24.25 -9.62 -9.80
CA PRO A 15 -23.20 -9.61 -8.80
C PRO A 15 -21.83 -9.88 -9.45
N ASN A 16 -20.79 -9.16 -9.04
CA ASN A 16 -19.43 -9.23 -9.59
C ASN A 16 -19.29 -8.75 -11.05
N SER A 17 -20.22 -7.92 -11.54
CA SER A 17 -20.04 -7.24 -12.82
C SER A 17 -19.13 -6.01 -12.67
N PRO A 18 -18.15 -5.79 -13.58
CA PRO A 18 -17.33 -4.58 -13.57
C PRO A 18 -18.11 -3.29 -13.88
N LEU A 19 -19.40 -3.41 -14.25
CA LEU A 19 -20.33 -2.30 -14.48
C LEU A 19 -21.15 -1.93 -13.24
N GLN A 20 -20.93 -2.61 -12.11
CA GLN A 20 -21.62 -2.31 -10.87
C GLN A 20 -21.07 -1.01 -10.27
N TYR A 21 -21.95 -0.02 -10.09
CA TYR A 21 -21.68 1.16 -9.26
C TYR A 21 -21.16 0.68 -7.89
N PRO A 22 -20.17 1.33 -7.24
CA PRO A 22 -19.53 0.79 -6.05
C PRO A 22 -20.56 0.67 -4.91
N ILE A 23 -21.05 -0.54 -4.71
CA ILE A 23 -21.84 -0.90 -3.53
C ILE A 23 -20.82 -1.46 -2.53
N GLN A 24 -20.73 -0.83 -1.36
CA GLN A 24 -19.96 -1.33 -0.24
C GLN A 24 -20.52 -2.72 0.15
N GLY A 25 -19.87 -3.77 -0.32
CA GLY A 25 -20.21 -5.15 -0.02
C GLY A 25 -19.08 -5.79 0.77
N TYR A 26 -19.41 -6.48 1.86
CA TYR A 26 -18.48 -7.31 2.60
C TYR A 26 -18.25 -8.62 1.83
N THR A 27 -17.00 -8.95 1.51
CA THR A 27 -16.66 -10.25 0.93
C THR A 27 -16.75 -11.31 2.01
N VAL A 28 -17.80 -12.12 1.98
CA VAL A 28 -17.89 -13.30 2.86
C VAL A 28 -17.07 -14.41 2.22
N HIS A 29 -15.94 -14.76 2.83
CA HIS A 29 -15.18 -15.93 2.41
C HIS A 29 -16.02 -17.19 2.67
N PRO A 30 -16.13 -18.11 1.70
CA PRO A 30 -16.79 -19.40 1.93
C PRO A 30 -16.09 -20.13 3.08
N THR A 31 -16.86 -20.63 4.05
CA THR A 31 -16.31 -21.43 5.15
C THR A 31 -15.74 -22.78 4.69
N GLN A 32 -16.00 -23.14 3.42
CA GLN A 32 -15.45 -24.30 2.73
C GLN A 32 -15.07 -23.91 1.29
N LEU A 33 -13.82 -24.18 0.91
CA LEU A 33 -13.32 -24.08 -0.46
C LEU A 33 -14.00 -25.14 -1.33
N ILE A 34 -14.68 -24.71 -2.41
CA ILE A 34 -15.19 -25.61 -3.45
C ILE A 34 -14.21 -25.53 -4.63
N LEU A 35 -13.50 -26.64 -4.89
CA LEU A 35 -12.69 -26.82 -6.10
C LEU A 35 -13.60 -26.86 -7.32
N GLN A 36 -13.46 -25.90 -8.23
CA GLN A 36 -14.05 -26.02 -9.57
C GLN A 36 -13.16 -26.92 -10.45
N PRO A 37 -13.71 -27.99 -11.07
CA PRO A 37 -12.94 -28.84 -11.96
C PRO A 37 -12.76 -28.17 -13.33
N GLY A 38 -11.52 -27.99 -13.80
CA GLY A 38 -11.25 -27.78 -15.23
C GLY A 38 -10.11 -26.84 -15.67
N GLY A 39 -9.38 -26.17 -14.77
CA GLY A 39 -8.29 -25.25 -15.17
C GLY A 39 -6.91 -25.91 -15.16
N SER A 40 -6.42 -26.39 -16.31
CA SER A 40 -5.05 -26.91 -16.46
C SER A 40 -4.06 -25.82 -16.89
N LEU A 41 -3.01 -25.58 -16.10
CA LEU A 41 -1.86 -24.76 -16.46
C LEU A 41 -0.80 -25.65 -17.14
N HIS A 42 -0.42 -25.36 -18.38
CA HIS A 42 0.63 -26.09 -19.10
C HIS A 42 2.01 -25.49 -18.81
N LEU A 43 2.85 -26.21 -18.05
CA LEU A 43 4.27 -25.91 -17.90
C LEU A 43 5.09 -26.83 -18.82
N TRP A 44 5.92 -26.24 -19.68
CA TRP A 44 6.81 -26.95 -20.59
C TRP A 44 8.16 -27.21 -19.90
N CYS A 45 8.56 -28.48 -19.81
CA CYS A 45 9.85 -28.91 -19.25
C CYS A 45 10.68 -29.58 -20.36
N PRO A 46 11.94 -29.17 -20.61
CA PRO A 46 12.75 -29.76 -21.67
C PRO A 46 13.29 -31.14 -21.25
N PRO A 47 13.40 -32.12 -22.17
CA PRO A 47 13.73 -33.49 -21.82
C PRO A 47 15.24 -33.72 -21.68
N PHE A 48 15.66 -34.36 -20.59
CA PHE A 48 16.89 -35.13 -20.53
C PHE A 48 16.54 -36.60 -20.28
N GLY A 49 16.89 -37.46 -21.23
CA GLY A 49 16.81 -38.93 -21.09
C GLY A 49 15.44 -39.52 -21.49
N SER A 50 15.51 -40.55 -22.32
CA SER A 50 14.42 -41.25 -23.00
C SER A 50 13.21 -41.63 -22.11
N GLY A 51 12.04 -41.07 -22.44
CA GLY A 51 10.73 -41.52 -21.95
C GLY A 51 9.78 -40.35 -21.71
N VAL A 52 8.85 -40.12 -22.64
CA VAL A 52 7.77 -39.13 -22.42
C VAL A 52 6.69 -39.79 -21.56
N THR A 53 6.60 -39.36 -20.30
CA THR A 53 5.41 -39.59 -19.46
C THR A 53 4.80 -38.24 -19.12
N THR A 54 3.64 -37.96 -19.69
CA THR A 54 2.79 -36.83 -19.32
C THR A 54 2.07 -37.17 -18.02
N THR A 55 2.47 -36.57 -16.90
CA THR A 55 1.75 -36.67 -15.63
C THR A 55 1.04 -35.35 -15.35
N THR A 56 -0.28 -35.40 -15.23
CA THR A 56 -1.12 -34.28 -14.78
C THR A 56 -1.03 -34.13 -13.26
N CYS A 57 -0.49 -33.02 -12.77
CA CYS A 57 -0.51 -32.66 -11.36
C CYS A 57 -1.56 -31.56 -11.11
N ASN A 58 -2.47 -31.78 -10.16
CA ASN A 58 -3.43 -30.77 -9.71
C ASN A 58 -2.73 -29.69 -8.88
N ASN A 59 -3.31 -28.49 -8.87
CA ASN A 59 -2.79 -27.20 -8.36
C ASN A 59 -2.54 -27.11 -6.83
N ASP A 60 -2.02 -28.16 -6.19
CA ASP A 60 -1.51 -28.10 -4.82
C ASP A 60 0.01 -28.25 -4.82
N LEU A 61 0.71 -27.30 -4.21
CA LEU A 61 2.17 -27.36 -3.99
C LEU A 61 2.57 -28.65 -3.24
N ALA A 62 1.64 -29.22 -2.46
CA ALA A 62 1.79 -30.51 -1.78
C ALA A 62 1.63 -31.73 -2.73
N ALA A 63 0.84 -31.62 -3.80
CA ALA A 63 0.63 -32.70 -4.76
C ALA A 63 1.82 -32.87 -5.73
N ALA A 64 2.52 -31.78 -6.06
CA ALA A 64 3.75 -31.82 -6.85
C ALA A 64 4.87 -32.63 -6.17
N LEU A 65 4.92 -32.64 -4.83
CA LEU A 65 5.85 -33.45 -4.04
C LEU A 65 5.48 -34.95 -4.05
N GLN A 66 4.18 -35.27 -4.07
CA GLN A 66 3.70 -36.67 -4.05
C GLN A 66 3.81 -37.38 -5.39
N CYS A 67 3.73 -36.67 -6.52
CA CYS A 67 3.82 -37.28 -7.86
C CYS A 67 5.22 -37.76 -8.25
N SER A 68 6.25 -37.49 -7.44
CA SER A 68 7.61 -37.88 -7.78
C SER A 68 7.98 -39.30 -7.36
N GLY A 69 7.33 -39.93 -6.38
CA GLY A 69 7.68 -41.30 -5.95
C GLY A 69 9.18 -41.51 -5.60
N PHE A 70 9.95 -40.43 -5.43
CA PHE A 70 11.39 -40.47 -5.25
C PHE A 70 11.75 -39.81 -3.91
N SER A 71 12.11 -40.64 -2.93
CA SER A 71 12.79 -40.21 -1.71
C SER A 71 14.20 -39.72 -2.07
N ASN A 72 14.40 -38.43 -2.30
CA ASN A 72 15.75 -37.86 -2.33
C ASN A 72 15.75 -36.39 -1.88
N GLU A 73 16.30 -36.17 -0.68
CA GLU A 73 16.51 -34.86 -0.04
C GLU A 73 17.19 -33.83 -0.96
N LYS A 74 17.99 -34.28 -1.93
CA LYS A 74 18.68 -33.41 -2.90
C LYS A 74 17.75 -32.62 -3.82
N PHE A 75 16.60 -33.18 -4.24
CA PHE A 75 15.69 -32.47 -5.15
C PHE A 75 14.86 -31.41 -4.41
N GLY A 76 14.49 -31.68 -3.16
CA GLY A 76 13.84 -30.69 -2.28
C GLY A 76 14.73 -29.47 -2.02
N VAL A 77 16.03 -29.69 -1.79
CA VAL A 77 17.01 -28.59 -1.66
C VAL A 77 17.12 -27.81 -2.96
N GLN A 78 17.20 -28.47 -4.11
CA GLN A 78 17.38 -27.82 -5.40
C GLN A 78 16.14 -27.03 -5.86
N PHE A 79 14.93 -27.53 -5.57
CA PHE A 79 13.67 -26.83 -5.87
C PHE A 79 13.44 -25.66 -4.89
N ALA A 80 13.72 -25.84 -3.60
CA ALA A 80 13.70 -24.75 -2.62
C ALA A 80 14.71 -23.65 -2.99
N GLN A 81 15.88 -24.03 -3.49
CA GLN A 81 16.92 -23.11 -3.92
C GLN A 81 16.60 -22.44 -5.27
N PHE A 82 15.92 -23.12 -6.19
CA PHE A 82 15.41 -22.52 -7.42
C PHE A 82 14.26 -21.54 -7.17
N ALA A 83 13.33 -21.91 -6.28
CA ALA A 83 12.26 -21.03 -5.82
C ALA A 83 12.85 -19.82 -5.08
N GLN A 84 13.75 -20.01 -4.12
CA GLN A 84 14.47 -18.91 -3.47
C GLN A 84 15.18 -18.03 -4.48
N ASN A 85 16.00 -18.59 -5.39
CA ASN A 85 16.72 -17.79 -6.38
C ASN A 85 15.80 -17.01 -7.33
N SER A 86 14.65 -17.60 -7.67
CA SER A 86 13.63 -16.94 -8.51
C SER A 86 12.91 -15.83 -7.73
N PHE A 87 12.51 -16.06 -6.47
CA PHE A 87 11.94 -15.02 -5.59
C PHE A 87 12.96 -13.89 -5.30
N TYR A 88 14.23 -14.22 -5.04
CA TYR A 88 15.32 -13.25 -4.88
C TYR A 88 15.48 -12.39 -6.14
N SER A 89 15.43 -12.99 -7.33
CA SER A 89 15.57 -12.23 -8.59
C SER A 89 14.38 -11.29 -8.88
N VAL A 90 13.18 -11.59 -8.37
CA VAL A 90 12.00 -10.73 -8.51
C VAL A 90 11.99 -9.60 -7.47
N ALA A 91 12.46 -9.87 -6.24
CA ALA A 91 12.55 -8.86 -5.19
C ALA A 91 13.63 -7.80 -5.48
N ASP A 92 14.71 -8.18 -6.15
CA ASP A 92 15.78 -7.27 -6.58
C ASP A 92 15.40 -6.42 -7.81
N ASP A 93 14.33 -6.78 -8.53
CA ASP A 93 13.81 -5.96 -9.63
C ASP A 93 13.05 -4.74 -9.08
N LEU A 94 13.77 -3.65 -8.83
CA LEU A 94 13.20 -2.38 -8.39
C LEU A 94 12.59 -1.55 -9.53
N SER A 95 12.58 -2.04 -10.78
CA SER A 95 11.90 -1.35 -11.90
C SER A 95 10.38 -1.26 -11.69
N GLN A 96 9.83 -2.13 -10.84
CA GLN A 96 8.43 -2.15 -10.43
C GLN A 96 8.09 -1.16 -9.30
N VAL A 97 9.05 -0.36 -8.82
CA VAL A 97 8.86 0.60 -7.72
C VAL A 97 9.12 2.03 -8.17
N THR A 98 8.21 2.93 -7.81
CA THR A 98 8.41 4.40 -7.89
C THR A 98 8.44 4.98 -6.48
N ILE A 99 9.39 5.85 -6.16
CA ILE A 99 9.32 6.62 -4.92
C ILE A 99 8.40 7.83 -5.14
N ALA A 100 7.44 8.03 -4.25
CA ALA A 100 6.53 9.17 -4.29
C ALA A 100 6.67 10.01 -3.02
N THR A 101 6.75 11.33 -3.19
CA THR A 101 6.83 12.27 -2.09
C THR A 101 6.05 13.54 -2.40
N LYS A 102 5.84 14.34 -1.36
CA LYS A 102 5.15 15.62 -1.43
C LYS A 102 5.90 16.63 -0.60
N THR A 103 6.16 17.81 -1.18
CA THR A 103 6.83 18.90 -0.45
C THR A 103 5.95 20.13 -0.26
N PHE A 104 6.25 20.89 0.81
CA PHE A 104 5.67 22.21 1.09
C PHE A 104 6.58 23.02 2.02
N LEU A 105 7.12 24.12 1.52
CA LEU A 105 8.00 25.05 2.23
C LEU A 105 9.23 24.37 2.87
N ARG A 106 9.72 23.30 2.24
CA ARG A 106 10.77 22.41 2.75
C ARG A 106 11.76 21.94 1.66
N TYR A 107 12.08 22.81 0.70
CA TYR A 107 13.00 22.46 -0.40
C TYR A 107 14.38 21.99 0.07
N GLU A 108 14.91 22.59 1.13
CA GLU A 108 16.20 22.16 1.70
C GLU A 108 16.14 20.71 2.19
N GLN A 109 15.03 20.30 2.80
CA GLN A 109 14.83 18.91 3.22
C GLN A 109 14.63 17.99 2.02
N LEU A 110 13.83 18.43 1.04
CA LEU A 110 13.60 17.68 -0.19
C LEU A 110 14.91 17.41 -0.95
N LYS A 111 15.80 18.41 -1.06
CA LYS A 111 17.12 18.23 -1.71
C LYS A 111 17.95 17.15 -1.01
N VAL A 112 18.02 17.20 0.32
CA VAL A 112 18.70 16.17 1.13
C VAL A 112 18.06 14.79 0.94
N LEU A 113 16.73 14.69 0.90
CA LEU A 113 16.03 13.45 0.59
C LEU A 113 16.44 12.91 -0.79
N LEU A 114 16.36 13.74 -1.83
CA LEU A 114 16.69 13.35 -3.21
C LEU A 114 18.15 12.91 -3.35
N ASP A 115 19.09 13.63 -2.74
CA ASP A 115 20.51 13.27 -2.73
C ASP A 115 20.74 11.93 -2.05
N SER A 116 20.07 11.69 -0.92
CA SER A 116 20.16 10.40 -0.21
C SER A 116 19.54 9.25 -1.00
N ILE A 117 18.42 9.48 -1.69
CA ILE A 117 17.83 8.49 -2.60
C ILE A 117 18.85 8.14 -3.68
N ARG A 118 19.45 9.13 -4.33
CA ARG A 118 20.41 8.90 -5.43
C ARG A 118 21.68 8.19 -4.96
N LYS A 119 22.08 8.34 -3.70
CA LYS A 119 23.21 7.59 -3.10
C LYS A 119 22.95 6.08 -3.03
N PHE A 120 21.72 5.65 -2.73
CA PHE A 120 21.39 4.22 -2.52
C PHE A 120 20.63 3.58 -3.70
N TYR A 121 19.88 4.37 -4.45
CA TYR A 121 19.02 3.96 -5.57
C TYR A 121 19.15 5.00 -6.71
N SER A 122 20.29 4.95 -7.42
CA SER A 122 20.68 5.97 -8.40
C SER A 122 19.69 6.14 -9.55
N THR A 123 19.06 5.05 -10.01
CA THR A 123 18.17 5.06 -11.18
C THR A 123 16.68 5.04 -10.86
N ILE A 124 16.29 4.85 -9.59
CA ILE A 124 14.87 4.70 -9.24
C ILE A 124 14.08 5.98 -9.58
N LYS A 125 12.88 5.80 -10.14
CA LYS A 125 11.99 6.91 -10.47
C LYS A 125 11.50 7.57 -9.18
N VAL A 126 11.54 8.90 -9.13
CA VAL A 126 11.01 9.71 -8.02
C VAL A 126 9.96 10.66 -8.56
N ILE A 127 8.79 10.69 -7.92
CA ILE A 127 7.71 11.63 -8.21
C ILE A 127 7.57 12.58 -7.02
N VAL A 128 7.65 13.89 -7.30
CA VAL A 128 7.50 14.95 -6.31
C VAL A 128 6.24 15.74 -6.64
N ALA A 129 5.25 15.70 -5.74
CA ALA A 129 4.12 16.62 -5.77
C ALA A 129 4.42 17.88 -4.93
N ASP A 130 4.16 19.05 -5.50
CA ASP A 130 4.61 20.31 -4.92
C ASP A 130 3.48 21.35 -4.88
N ASP A 131 3.06 21.72 -3.67
CA ASP A 131 2.05 22.76 -3.42
C ASP A 131 2.67 24.03 -2.78
N ASN A 132 3.93 24.33 -3.06
CA ASN A 132 4.57 25.57 -2.63
C ASN A 132 3.91 26.82 -3.24
N PHE A 133 3.99 27.94 -2.52
CA PHE A 133 3.57 29.25 -3.04
C PHE A 133 4.46 29.74 -4.17
N GLU A 134 5.76 29.46 -4.06
CA GLU A 134 6.79 29.86 -5.00
C GLU A 134 7.61 28.61 -5.32
N PRO A 135 7.19 27.81 -6.33
CA PRO A 135 7.86 26.55 -6.61
C PRO A 135 9.28 26.75 -7.16
N GLU A 136 10.25 26.04 -6.61
CA GLU A 136 11.60 25.89 -7.17
C GLU A 136 11.60 24.82 -8.26
N HIS A 137 12.38 25.02 -9.33
CA HIS A 137 12.51 24.01 -10.37
C HIS A 137 13.48 22.90 -9.93
N ILE A 138 12.92 21.75 -9.51
CA ILE A 138 13.69 20.55 -9.19
C ILE A 138 14.14 19.86 -10.49
N THR A 139 15.46 19.72 -10.66
CA THR A 139 16.08 18.96 -11.75
C THR A 139 16.75 17.70 -11.22
N GLY A 140 16.84 16.67 -12.07
CA GLY A 140 17.59 15.45 -11.80
C GLY A 140 17.15 14.30 -12.67
N GLU A 141 18.04 13.32 -12.86
CA GLU A 141 17.71 12.10 -13.61
C GLU A 141 16.57 11.35 -12.92
N ASN A 142 15.61 10.84 -13.71
CA ASN A 142 14.46 10.07 -13.23
C ASN A 142 13.64 10.75 -12.11
N ILE A 143 13.61 12.09 -12.09
CA ILE A 143 12.74 12.88 -11.22
C ILE A 143 11.62 13.48 -12.06
N GLN A 144 10.38 13.27 -11.66
CA GLN A 144 9.21 13.96 -12.19
C GLN A 144 8.66 14.91 -11.13
N HIS A 145 8.61 16.19 -11.45
CA HIS A 145 8.18 17.23 -10.54
C HIS A 145 6.84 17.81 -11.01
N TYR A 146 5.81 17.68 -10.18
CA TYR A 146 4.45 18.12 -10.48
C TYR A 146 4.03 19.23 -9.53
N ILE A 147 3.86 20.42 -10.10
CA ILE A 147 3.42 21.61 -9.37
C ILE A 147 1.89 21.64 -9.34
N MET A 148 1.32 21.86 -8.16
CA MET A 148 -0.11 22.04 -7.96
C MET A 148 -0.40 23.40 -7.33
N PRO A 149 -1.68 23.85 -7.30
CA PRO A 149 -2.03 25.10 -6.63
C PRO A 149 -1.48 25.13 -5.20
N PRO A 150 -1.17 26.31 -4.67
CA PRO A 150 -0.49 26.40 -3.39
C PRO A 150 -1.36 25.91 -2.23
N ALA A 151 -0.70 25.31 -1.24
CA ALA A 151 -1.25 24.93 0.06
C ALA A 151 -2.47 23.98 0.02
N GLN A 152 -2.61 23.15 -1.02
CA GLN A 152 -3.71 22.19 -1.17
C GLN A 152 -3.69 21.07 -0.11
N GLY A 153 -2.56 20.84 0.55
CA GLY A 153 -2.47 19.97 1.72
C GLY A 153 -1.97 18.56 1.42
N TRP A 154 -1.91 17.74 2.46
CA TRP A 154 -1.25 16.43 2.42
C TRP A 154 -1.94 15.44 1.47
N PHE A 155 -3.25 15.28 1.60
CA PHE A 155 -3.99 14.26 0.85
C PHE A 155 -4.16 14.62 -0.63
N ALA A 156 -4.36 15.90 -0.95
CA ALA A 156 -4.37 16.36 -2.34
C ALA A 156 -3.03 16.11 -3.04
N GLY A 157 -1.90 16.42 -2.37
CA GLY A 157 -0.57 16.17 -2.93
C GLY A 157 -0.23 14.67 -3.05
N ARG A 158 -0.67 13.83 -2.09
CA ARG A 158 -0.58 12.37 -2.19
C ARG A 158 -1.31 11.84 -3.41
N ASN A 159 -2.56 12.24 -3.61
CA ASN A 159 -3.33 11.84 -4.79
C ASN A 159 -2.63 12.25 -6.08
N LEU A 160 -2.11 13.48 -6.16
CA LEU A 160 -1.37 13.92 -7.33
C LEU A 160 -0.17 13.00 -7.57
N ALA A 161 0.71 12.80 -6.58
CA ALA A 161 1.89 11.95 -6.76
C ALA A 161 1.53 10.51 -7.17
N VAL A 162 0.58 9.88 -6.47
CA VAL A 162 0.15 8.49 -6.72
C VAL A 162 -0.58 8.35 -8.06
N SER A 163 -1.29 9.37 -8.55
CA SER A 163 -1.92 9.35 -9.87
C SER A 163 -0.91 9.31 -11.03
N GLN A 164 0.34 9.71 -10.77
CA GLN A 164 1.42 9.72 -11.76
C GLN A 164 2.30 8.44 -11.68
N VAL A 165 2.06 7.58 -10.68
CA VAL A 165 2.73 6.29 -10.55
C VAL A 165 2.14 5.31 -11.56
N THR A 166 3.02 4.71 -12.36
CA THR A 166 2.66 3.67 -13.34
C THR A 166 3.25 2.30 -13.01
N THR A 167 4.09 2.23 -11.98
CA THR A 167 4.74 0.99 -11.52
C THR A 167 3.81 0.20 -10.60
N LYS A 168 4.05 -1.11 -10.45
CA LYS A 168 3.24 -2.01 -9.61
C LYS A 168 3.14 -1.52 -8.17
N TYR A 169 4.26 -1.06 -7.63
CA TYR A 169 4.33 -0.49 -6.29
C TYR A 169 4.81 0.96 -6.33
N PHE A 170 4.50 1.68 -5.25
CA PHE A 170 5.22 2.88 -4.90
C PHE A 170 5.64 2.86 -3.44
N LEU A 171 6.76 3.52 -3.15
CA LEU A 171 7.22 3.78 -1.79
C LEU A 171 6.85 5.23 -1.44
N TRP A 172 6.00 5.42 -0.43
CA TRP A 172 5.73 6.75 0.10
C TRP A 172 6.83 7.16 1.10
N VAL A 173 7.34 8.38 0.93
CA VAL A 173 8.28 9.02 1.86
C VAL A 173 7.90 10.49 2.08
N ASP A 174 8.04 10.98 3.32
CA ASP A 174 7.94 12.41 3.60
C ASP A 174 9.23 13.13 3.16
N ASP A 175 9.12 14.39 2.72
CA ASP A 175 10.22 15.19 2.15
C ASP A 175 11.37 15.50 3.14
N ASP A 176 11.21 15.22 4.44
CA ASP A 176 12.24 15.34 5.48
C ASP A 176 12.82 13.99 5.96
N PHE A 177 12.56 12.92 5.22
CA PHE A 177 13.23 11.65 5.44
C PHE A 177 14.64 11.62 4.86
N LEU A 178 15.43 10.63 5.29
CA LEU A 178 16.81 10.43 4.89
C LEU A 178 17.05 8.93 4.66
N PHE A 179 17.45 8.57 3.44
CA PHE A 179 17.83 7.19 3.09
C PHE A 179 19.18 6.85 3.71
N THR A 180 19.28 5.64 4.25
CA THR A 180 20.49 5.11 4.88
C THR A 180 20.74 3.67 4.42
N GLU A 181 21.82 3.06 4.89
CA GLU A 181 22.12 1.63 4.64
C GLU A 181 21.01 0.69 5.16
N LYS A 182 20.16 1.15 6.09
CA LYS A 182 19.03 0.40 6.64
C LYS A 182 17.73 0.55 5.83
N THR A 183 17.71 1.45 4.84
CA THR A 183 16.54 1.73 4.02
C THR A 183 16.53 0.81 2.81
N LYS A 184 16.13 -0.46 3.02
CA LYS A 184 16.14 -1.53 2.01
C LYS A 184 14.77 -1.73 1.36
N ILE A 185 14.53 -1.09 0.21
CA ILE A 185 13.29 -1.21 -0.58
C ILE A 185 13.06 -2.66 -1.01
N GLU A 186 14.13 -3.35 -1.42
CA GLU A 186 14.12 -4.74 -1.89
C GLU A 186 13.46 -5.69 -0.88
N LYS A 187 13.69 -5.47 0.42
CA LYS A 187 13.07 -6.28 1.49
C LYS A 187 11.57 -6.05 1.65
N LEU A 188 11.09 -4.83 1.38
CA LEU A 188 9.66 -4.55 1.40
C LEU A 188 8.97 -5.19 0.18
N VAL A 189 9.63 -5.13 -0.99
CA VAL A 189 9.15 -5.79 -2.20
C VAL A 189 9.09 -7.31 -2.01
N GLU A 190 10.12 -7.90 -1.41
CA GLU A 190 10.15 -9.34 -1.08
C GLU A 190 8.91 -9.79 -0.31
N VAL A 191 8.52 -9.06 0.74
CA VAL A 191 7.33 -9.35 1.54
C VAL A 191 6.04 -9.21 0.72
N MET A 192 5.94 -8.17 -0.12
CA MET A 192 4.76 -7.91 -0.96
C MET A 192 4.59 -8.97 -2.07
N GLU A 193 5.70 -9.47 -2.64
CA GLU A 193 5.66 -10.55 -3.64
C GLU A 193 5.34 -11.91 -3.01
N ALA A 194 5.87 -12.18 -1.82
CA ALA A 194 5.63 -13.43 -1.11
C ALA A 194 4.20 -13.56 -0.56
N VAL A 195 3.54 -12.43 -0.29
CA VAL A 195 2.13 -12.41 0.16
C VAL A 195 1.32 -11.51 -0.78
N PRO A 196 0.84 -12.04 -1.92
CA PRO A 196 0.17 -11.24 -2.95
C PRO A 196 -1.10 -10.51 -2.48
N GLU A 197 -1.72 -10.96 -1.39
CA GLU A 197 -2.88 -10.32 -0.77
C GLU A 197 -2.53 -9.04 0.01
N LEU A 198 -1.26 -8.81 0.35
CA LEU A 198 -0.84 -7.57 0.99
C LEU A 198 -0.95 -6.39 0.02
N ASP A 199 -1.52 -5.30 0.52
CA ASP A 199 -1.66 -4.03 -0.21
C ASP A 199 -0.66 -2.98 0.27
N VAL A 200 -0.28 -3.02 1.55
CA VAL A 200 0.63 -2.03 2.16
C VAL A 200 1.57 -2.70 3.16
N VAL A 201 2.86 -2.42 3.07
CA VAL A 201 3.87 -2.79 4.08
C VAL A 201 4.63 -1.55 4.56
N GLY A 202 4.53 -1.26 5.86
CA GLY A 202 5.21 -0.12 6.50
C GLY A 202 6.52 -0.51 7.17
N GLY A 203 7.52 0.37 7.07
CA GLY A 203 8.79 0.23 7.80
C GLY A 203 8.84 1.02 9.12
N SER A 204 10.05 1.15 9.65
CA SER A 204 10.37 1.94 10.84
C SER A 204 10.90 3.32 10.48
N VAL A 205 10.71 4.31 11.36
CA VAL A 205 11.37 5.62 11.27
C VAL A 205 12.28 5.78 12.48
N LYS A 206 13.59 5.96 12.26
CA LYS A 206 14.62 5.93 13.33
C LYS A 206 14.47 4.69 14.21
N GLU A 207 14.32 3.52 13.59
CA GLU A 207 14.17 2.21 14.26
C GLU A 207 12.92 2.06 15.14
N ASN A 208 12.03 3.06 15.13
CA ASN A 208 10.75 2.98 15.82
C ASN A 208 9.64 2.62 14.82
N GLN A 209 8.89 1.57 15.13
CA GLN A 209 7.72 1.19 14.36
C GLN A 209 6.50 1.99 14.86
N PHE A 210 5.84 2.74 13.97
CA PHE A 210 4.60 3.44 14.29
C PHE A 210 3.45 2.80 13.51
N TYR A 211 2.79 1.82 14.12
CA TYR A 211 1.62 1.15 13.58
C TYR A 211 0.47 1.18 14.58
N PHE A 212 -0.73 0.94 14.09
CA PHE A 212 -1.92 0.86 14.93
C PHE A 212 -2.91 -0.19 14.41
N SER A 213 -3.75 -0.65 15.31
CA SER A 213 -4.94 -1.46 15.00
C SER A 213 -6.17 -0.57 15.05
N LEU A 214 -7.10 -0.78 14.13
CA LEU A 214 -8.45 -0.22 14.14
C LEU A 214 -9.42 -1.32 14.53
N ILE A 215 -10.27 -1.04 15.52
CA ILE A 215 -11.33 -1.94 15.97
C ILE A 215 -12.63 -1.18 15.79
N TYR A 216 -13.51 -1.70 14.95
CA TYR A 216 -14.85 -1.16 14.76
C TYR A 216 -15.81 -1.83 15.75
N GLU A 217 -16.57 -1.00 16.45
CA GLU A 217 -17.70 -1.39 17.27
C GLU A 217 -18.97 -0.93 16.54
N GLU A 218 -19.83 -1.90 16.21
CA GLU A 218 -21.11 -1.62 15.58
C GLU A 218 -21.98 -0.77 16.51
N GLY A 219 -22.63 0.23 15.93
CA GLY A 219 -23.54 1.12 16.65
C GLY A 219 -24.96 1.00 16.12
N GLU A 220 -25.84 1.87 16.61
CA GLU A 220 -27.22 1.93 16.12
C GLU A 220 -27.28 2.46 14.68
N GLU A 221 -28.25 1.98 13.89
CA GLU A 221 -28.43 2.38 12.49
C GLU A 221 -28.52 3.90 12.32
N THR A 222 -29.15 4.60 13.27
CA THR A 222 -29.35 6.05 13.23
C THR A 222 -28.15 6.87 13.71
N GLU A 223 -27.24 6.28 14.48
CA GLU A 223 -26.14 7.02 15.11
C GLU A 223 -24.76 6.65 14.58
N GLY A 224 -24.62 5.49 13.95
CA GLY A 224 -23.36 5.00 13.43
C GLY A 224 -22.48 4.33 14.49
N GLY A 225 -21.44 3.65 14.01
CA GLY A 225 -20.52 2.87 14.86
C GLY A 225 -19.40 3.71 15.47
N CYS A 226 -18.55 3.05 16.26
CA CYS A 226 -17.40 3.65 16.90
C CYS A 226 -16.11 2.98 16.49
N LEU A 227 -15.08 3.77 16.16
CA LEU A 227 -13.77 3.26 15.77
C LEU A 227 -12.74 3.49 16.88
N TYR A 228 -12.04 2.44 17.28
CA TYR A 228 -10.98 2.49 18.29
C TYR A 228 -9.63 2.30 17.62
N ARG A 229 -8.79 3.32 17.68
CA ARG A 229 -7.40 3.26 17.24
C ARG A 229 -6.52 2.90 18.43
N LYS A 230 -6.01 1.67 18.45
CA LYS A 230 -5.08 1.18 19.48
C LYS A 230 -3.66 1.18 18.96
N SER A 231 -2.78 1.88 19.67
CA SER A 231 -1.36 1.90 19.37
C SER A 231 -0.68 0.59 19.84
N ASN A 232 0.38 0.14 19.15
CA ASN A 232 1.26 -0.96 19.58
C ASN A 232 0.62 -2.34 19.82
N LYS A 233 -0.60 -2.59 19.32
CA LYS A 233 -1.19 -3.94 19.33
C LYS A 233 -0.71 -4.70 18.11
N LYS A 234 0.22 -5.64 18.30
CA LYS A 234 0.63 -6.59 17.25
C LYS A 234 -0.52 -7.57 17.00
N LEU A 235 -0.88 -7.72 15.73
CA LEU A 235 -1.77 -8.80 15.28
C LEU A 235 -0.90 -10.03 14.91
N HIS A 236 -1.42 -10.90 14.05
CA HIS A 236 -0.70 -12.06 13.57
C HIS A 236 0.56 -11.66 12.77
N SER A 237 1.62 -12.46 12.91
CA SER A 237 2.79 -12.33 12.05
C SER A 237 2.45 -12.67 10.61
N VAL A 238 3.13 -12.02 9.68
CA VAL A 238 3.03 -12.37 8.25
C VAL A 238 3.67 -13.76 8.05
N PRO A 239 3.02 -14.71 7.36
CA PRO A 239 3.58 -16.05 7.13
C PRO A 239 4.96 -15.99 6.47
N GLY A 240 5.96 -16.67 7.05
CA GLY A 240 7.34 -16.66 6.55
C GLY A 240 8.18 -15.44 6.95
N TYR A 241 7.55 -14.38 7.48
CA TYR A 241 8.21 -13.12 7.84
C TYR A 241 7.93 -12.75 9.31
N PRO A 242 8.60 -13.39 10.29
CA PRO A 242 8.33 -13.19 11.72
C PRO A 242 8.62 -11.77 12.22
N GLN A 243 9.44 -11.01 11.50
CA GLN A 243 9.72 -9.60 11.75
C GLN A 243 8.59 -8.66 11.29
N CYS A 244 7.60 -9.19 10.57
CA CYS A 244 6.46 -8.46 10.04
C CYS A 244 5.16 -8.88 10.74
N PHE A 245 4.30 -7.92 11.04
CA PHE A 245 3.01 -8.13 11.72
C PHE A 245 1.89 -7.43 10.95
N LEU A 246 0.71 -8.06 10.90
CA LEU A 246 -0.48 -7.40 10.39
C LEU A 246 -0.83 -6.19 11.28
N ALA A 247 -1.32 -5.15 10.64
CA ALA A 247 -1.75 -3.90 11.27
C ALA A 247 -2.98 -3.37 10.53
N SER A 248 -3.59 -2.30 11.06
CA SER A 248 -4.63 -1.57 10.32
C SER A 248 -4.07 -0.32 9.66
N GLY A 249 -2.95 0.21 10.14
CA GLY A 249 -2.26 1.33 9.51
C GLY A 249 -0.84 1.49 10.01
N VAL A 250 -0.04 2.19 9.19
CA VAL A 250 1.40 2.36 9.37
C VAL A 250 1.82 3.82 9.23
N VAL A 251 3.06 4.11 9.61
CA VAL A 251 3.69 5.42 9.48
C VAL A 251 3.84 5.83 8.01
N ASN A 252 4.13 7.11 7.74
CA ASN A 252 4.38 7.67 6.40
C ASN A 252 5.66 7.14 5.71
N PHE A 253 6.10 5.94 6.02
CA PHE A 253 7.16 5.20 5.34
C PHE A 253 6.62 3.81 5.02
N PHE A 254 6.07 3.64 3.82
CA PHE A 254 5.43 2.40 3.42
C PHE A 254 5.57 2.16 1.92
N LEU A 255 5.69 0.89 1.53
CA LEU A 255 5.54 0.40 0.17
C LEU A 255 4.09 -0.06 0.00
N ALA A 256 3.45 0.29 -1.11
CA ALA A 256 2.08 -0.10 -1.37
C ALA A 256 1.80 -0.44 -2.83
N ARG A 257 0.81 -1.31 -3.06
CA ARG A 257 0.22 -1.56 -4.37
C ARG A 257 -0.42 -0.29 -4.90
N THR A 258 0.00 0.12 -6.10
CA THR A 258 -0.46 1.37 -6.70
C THR A 258 -1.97 1.38 -6.91
N ASP A 259 -2.53 0.29 -7.44
CA ASP A 259 -3.95 0.16 -7.73
C ASP A 259 -4.82 0.11 -6.46
N ALA A 260 -4.36 -0.58 -5.41
CA ALA A 260 -5.05 -0.67 -4.13
C ALA A 260 -5.18 0.72 -3.47
N VAL A 261 -4.09 1.50 -3.45
CA VAL A 261 -4.12 2.86 -2.89
C VAL A 261 -4.95 3.80 -3.76
N GLN A 262 -4.88 3.70 -5.09
CA GLN A 262 -5.71 4.51 -5.99
C GLN A 262 -7.20 4.22 -5.81
N ARG A 263 -7.57 2.96 -5.54
CA ARG A 263 -8.96 2.56 -5.28
C ARG A 263 -9.55 3.21 -4.02
N VAL A 264 -8.75 3.29 -2.95
CA VAL A 264 -9.17 3.92 -1.69
C VAL A 264 -9.12 5.45 -1.81
N GLY A 265 -8.02 5.98 -2.34
CA GLY A 265 -7.78 7.41 -2.47
C GLY A 265 -7.53 8.12 -1.14
N PHE A 266 -6.89 9.28 -1.19
CA PHE A 266 -6.71 10.16 -0.03
C PHE A 266 -7.75 11.28 -0.07
N ASP A 267 -8.59 11.46 0.95
CA ASP A 267 -9.64 12.50 0.93
C ASP A 267 -9.06 13.93 0.90
N PRO A 268 -9.12 14.67 -0.23
CA PRO A 268 -8.46 15.97 -0.35
C PRO A 268 -9.10 17.05 0.53
N LYS A 269 -10.27 16.80 1.12
CA LYS A 269 -10.88 17.71 2.12
C LYS A 269 -10.03 17.78 3.41
N LEU A 270 -9.22 16.75 3.69
CA LEU A 270 -8.34 16.69 4.85
C LEU A 270 -6.95 17.25 4.52
N GLN A 271 -6.79 18.57 4.65
CA GLN A 271 -5.57 19.24 4.21
C GLN A 271 -4.39 19.09 5.19
N ARG A 272 -4.64 19.16 6.50
CA ARG A 272 -3.60 19.28 7.55
C ARG A 272 -3.74 18.29 8.71
N ILE A 273 -4.78 17.45 8.68
CA ILE A 273 -5.08 16.48 9.73
C ILE A 273 -5.59 15.19 9.10
N ALA A 274 -4.72 14.18 8.97
CA ALA A 274 -5.06 12.99 8.20
C ALA A 274 -4.12 11.78 8.40
N HIS A 275 -3.63 11.50 9.62
CA HIS A 275 -2.65 10.41 9.85
C HIS A 275 -3.24 8.99 9.76
N SER A 276 -4.51 8.80 10.15
CA SER A 276 -5.16 7.48 10.18
C SER A 276 -6.28 7.35 9.16
N GLU A 277 -6.74 8.47 8.62
CA GLU A 277 -7.99 8.62 7.89
C GLU A 277 -7.96 7.84 6.56
N PHE A 278 -6.81 7.79 5.87
CA PHE A 278 -6.62 6.91 4.72
C PHE A 278 -6.85 5.42 5.06
N PHE A 279 -6.31 4.97 6.19
CA PHE A 279 -6.46 3.58 6.63
C PHE A 279 -7.86 3.28 7.18
N MET A 280 -8.56 4.30 7.69
CA MET A 280 -9.97 4.19 8.08
C MET A 280 -10.85 4.01 6.84
N ASP A 281 -10.62 4.80 5.80
CA ASP A 281 -11.32 4.68 4.52
C ASP A 281 -10.99 3.35 3.80
N GLY A 282 -9.76 2.86 3.97
CA GLY A 282 -9.32 1.57 3.45
C GLY A 282 -9.67 0.37 4.34
N LEU A 283 -10.38 0.55 5.46
CA LEU A 283 -10.72 -0.55 6.36
C LEU A 283 -11.64 -1.55 5.65
N GLY A 284 -11.21 -2.82 5.59
CA GLY A 284 -11.90 -3.87 4.84
C GLY A 284 -11.53 -3.94 3.35
N TYR A 285 -10.75 -2.98 2.84
CA TYR A 285 -10.24 -2.97 1.46
C TYR A 285 -8.74 -3.20 1.38
N LEU A 286 -7.97 -2.73 2.37
CA LEU A 286 -6.52 -2.82 2.42
C LEU A 286 -6.09 -3.89 3.43
N LEU A 287 -5.25 -4.82 3.00
CA LEU A 287 -4.48 -5.65 3.91
C LEU A 287 -3.12 -5.01 4.19
N VAL A 288 -2.87 -4.66 5.45
CA VAL A 288 -1.72 -3.86 5.88
C VAL A 288 -0.82 -4.67 6.81
N ALA A 289 0.49 -4.57 6.61
CA ALA A 289 1.51 -5.10 7.49
C ALA A 289 2.56 -4.04 7.87
N THR A 290 3.29 -4.29 8.95
CA THR A 290 4.48 -3.50 9.33
C THR A 290 5.65 -4.44 9.58
N CYS A 291 6.84 -4.06 9.10
CA CYS A 291 8.09 -4.81 9.26
C CYS A 291 9.11 -3.96 10.03
N GLY A 292 9.82 -4.57 10.97
CA GLY A 292 10.75 -3.87 11.85
C GLY A 292 12.16 -3.69 11.29
N ASP A 293 12.54 -4.47 10.28
CA ASP A 293 13.91 -4.62 9.78
C ASP A 293 14.30 -3.67 8.64
N VAL A 294 13.34 -2.88 8.13
CA VAL A 294 13.58 -1.80 7.17
C VAL A 294 13.31 -0.47 7.86
N SER A 295 14.32 0.40 7.92
CA SER A 295 14.19 1.71 8.58
C SER A 295 14.64 2.84 7.68
N ILE A 296 13.91 3.96 7.77
CA ILE A 296 14.32 5.24 7.22
C ILE A 296 14.74 6.18 8.36
N ASP A 297 15.67 7.08 8.10
CA ASP A 297 16.04 8.13 9.05
C ASP A 297 15.23 9.41 8.76
N HIS A 298 15.32 10.39 9.65
CA HIS A 298 14.57 11.64 9.58
C HIS A 298 15.50 12.81 9.93
N GLN A 299 15.52 13.80 9.06
CA GLN A 299 16.33 15.00 9.19
C GLN A 299 15.94 15.81 10.43
N HIS A 300 16.87 16.61 10.97
CA HIS A 300 16.53 17.52 12.08
C HIS A 300 15.47 18.54 11.65
N VAL A 301 14.62 18.91 12.60
CA VAL A 301 13.44 19.73 12.38
C VAL A 301 13.83 21.20 12.12
N ALA A 302 14.22 21.54 10.89
CA ALA A 302 14.39 22.93 10.47
C ALA A 302 13.05 23.49 9.98
N ARG A 303 12.21 23.98 10.91
CA ARG A 303 10.89 24.56 10.57
C ARG A 303 11.02 26.06 10.34
N SER A 304 10.83 26.49 9.10
CA SER A 304 10.70 27.92 8.79
C SER A 304 9.51 28.55 9.52
N ALA A 305 9.61 29.84 9.84
CA ALA A 305 8.49 30.57 10.47
C ALA A 305 7.22 30.54 9.60
N ARG A 306 7.39 30.55 8.27
CA ARG A 306 6.30 30.41 7.29
C ARG A 306 5.65 29.03 7.39
N TYR A 307 6.44 27.94 7.44
CA TYR A 307 5.93 26.57 7.55
C TYR A 307 5.15 26.31 8.85
N ARG A 308 5.61 26.86 9.99
CA ARG A 308 4.92 26.69 11.29
C ARG A 308 3.46 27.13 11.28
N LYS A 309 3.09 28.12 10.45
CA LYS A 309 1.71 28.59 10.30
C LYS A 309 0.75 27.53 9.73
N PHE A 310 1.29 26.51 9.06
CA PHE A 310 0.53 25.46 8.39
C PHE A 310 0.74 24.06 9.01
N ARG A 311 1.60 23.94 10.01
CA ARG A 311 1.97 22.63 10.58
C ARG A 311 0.87 22.01 11.44
N ASN A 312 0.15 22.85 12.17
CA ASN A 312 -0.86 22.43 13.12
C ASN A 312 -2.26 22.75 12.56
N PRO A 313 -3.21 21.81 12.67
CA PRO A 313 -4.59 22.06 12.30
C PRO A 313 -5.21 23.10 13.25
N ARG A 314 -6.21 23.82 12.74
CA ARG A 314 -7.09 24.68 13.54
C ARG A 314 -8.15 23.84 14.25
N LYS A 315 -8.86 24.46 15.19
CA LYS A 315 -10.01 23.83 15.87
C LYS A 315 -11.07 23.41 14.84
N ASP A 316 -11.40 24.32 13.92
CA ASP A 316 -12.37 24.11 12.85
C ASP A 316 -12.00 22.92 11.95
N ASP A 317 -10.70 22.70 11.67
CA ASP A 317 -10.23 21.54 10.89
C ASP A 317 -10.55 20.22 11.62
N SER A 318 -10.42 20.22 12.96
CA SER A 318 -10.69 19.04 13.79
C SER A 318 -12.19 18.76 13.89
N GLU A 319 -13.02 19.80 14.02
CA GLU A 319 -14.49 19.69 14.03
C GLU A 319 -15.01 19.20 12.66
N PHE A 320 -14.54 19.81 11.57
CA PHE A 320 -14.86 19.40 10.22
C PHE A 320 -14.47 17.94 9.96
N LYS A 321 -13.29 17.51 10.41
CA LYS A 321 -12.85 16.11 10.30
C LYS A 321 -13.82 15.14 10.97
N LEU A 322 -14.27 15.45 12.19
CA LEU A 322 -15.22 14.60 12.90
C LEU A 322 -16.57 14.52 12.19
N GLN A 323 -17.08 15.65 11.67
CA GLN A 323 -18.28 15.68 10.84
C GLN A 323 -18.11 14.85 9.57
N LEU A 324 -16.97 14.98 8.91
CA LEU A 324 -16.66 14.21 7.71
C LEU A 324 -16.70 12.71 7.99
N HIS A 325 -16.13 12.23 9.10
CA HIS A 325 -16.21 10.82 9.48
C HIS A 325 -17.63 10.34 9.74
N PHE A 326 -18.46 11.16 10.38
CA PHE A 326 -19.86 10.83 10.58
C PHE A 326 -20.58 10.67 9.24
N PHE A 327 -20.51 11.67 8.37
CA PHE A 327 -21.27 11.64 7.10
C PHE A 327 -20.69 10.67 6.06
N LYS A 328 -19.38 10.45 6.06
CA LYS A 328 -18.70 9.61 5.08
C LYS A 328 -18.63 8.15 5.50
N ASN A 329 -18.27 7.91 6.76
CA ASN A 329 -17.98 6.56 7.27
C ASN A 329 -19.07 6.05 8.23
N HIS A 330 -20.12 6.85 8.50
CA HIS A 330 -21.16 6.55 9.49
C HIS A 330 -20.56 6.23 10.87
N LEU A 331 -19.57 7.03 11.28
CA LEU A 331 -18.89 6.90 12.56
C LEU A 331 -19.39 7.95 13.55
N LYS A 332 -20.07 7.49 14.61
CA LYS A 332 -20.44 8.30 15.78
C LYS A 332 -19.23 8.81 16.53
N CYS A 333 -18.20 7.97 16.64
CA CYS A 333 -17.03 8.30 17.44
C CYS A 333 -15.73 7.67 16.94
N ILE A 334 -14.62 8.35 17.23
CA ILE A 334 -13.28 7.82 17.04
C ILE A 334 -12.53 8.01 18.35
N LYS A 335 -12.10 6.89 18.95
CA LYS A 335 -11.36 6.88 20.22
C LYS A 335 -9.91 6.49 19.96
N TYR A 336 -8.99 7.21 20.60
CA TYR A 336 -7.55 7.01 20.47
C TYR A 336 -7.00 6.47 21.79
N GLY A 337 -6.21 5.40 21.73
CA GLY A 337 -5.58 4.80 22.90
C GLY A 337 -4.27 4.07 22.64
#